data_AF-D8U8J9-F1
#
_entry.id   AF-D8U8J9-F1
#
_cell.length_a   1.000
_cell.length_b   1.000
_cell.length_c   1.000
_cell.angle_alpha   90.00
_cell.angle_beta   90.00
_cell.angle_gamma   90.00
#
_symmetry.space_group_name_H-M   'P 1'
#
loop_
_entity.id
_entity.type
_entity.pdbx_description
1 polymer ?
#
loop_
_entity_poly.entity_id
_entity_poly.type
_entity_poly.pdbx_seq_one_letter_code
_entity_poly.pdbx_strand_id
1 'polypeptide(L)'
;MNLKSNPAITWVGQNKETLWFNGDYQRTTLCDNDLEGYQHAVEYARTHASAVLQQDRARVLVGDWSATHLSCLCCPLVFKTMNPKIKLLAVLRDPVSRVLSRFMEQKALKFGACHAEVVNETFQSYVAKELDKLECCRKLAARYTGGNGGTQRGQPAVAYGAATTREQQQQQRPAAGWGGGMDLGNWMAAQCAAKSNILGWSVYDVFLENYLAHFPQEQLLVLYTDELAADPLAVLRKVEGFLGAEPGNYSAEGLALVYNSRGCYSWQCARKKGEVRWLTPSGAMSRSTSSSARGGASSNDGTVGGARGGGAAALRGGAGASGGSYDGDIDPQGQQQHEQQPAFLPDGDSPFGHAVARLVDFYRPHMQRLFAWADQGLIAPPPAAWRSRYDVLATGRWR
;
A
#
# COMPACT_ATOMS: atom_id res chain seq x y z
N MET A 1 -0.78 -8.51 5.67
CA MET A 1 -2.07 -9.24 5.79
C MET A 1 -1.85 -10.64 5.22
N ASN A 2 -2.10 -11.70 6.00
CA ASN A 2 -1.85 -13.09 5.60
C ASN A 2 -3.08 -13.73 4.91
N LEU A 3 -3.70 -13.02 3.96
CA LEU A 3 -4.90 -13.51 3.28
C LEU A 3 -4.63 -14.81 2.49
N LYS A 4 -3.36 -15.05 2.11
CA LYS A 4 -2.88 -16.27 1.45
C LYS A 4 -3.16 -17.58 2.20
N SER A 5 -3.48 -17.51 3.49
CA SER A 5 -3.81 -18.70 4.30
C SER A 5 -5.29 -19.06 4.25
N ASN A 6 -6.14 -18.23 3.65
CA ASN A 6 -7.54 -18.57 3.40
C ASN A 6 -7.62 -19.46 2.13
N PRO A 7 -8.11 -20.71 2.24
CA PRO A 7 -8.15 -21.63 1.10
C PRO A 7 -9.12 -21.20 0.00
N ALA A 8 -10.10 -20.32 0.27
CA ALA A 8 -11.00 -19.82 -0.75
C ALA A 8 -10.35 -18.76 -1.67
N ILE A 9 -9.11 -18.34 -1.37
CA ILE A 9 -8.45 -17.20 -2.02
C ILE A 9 -7.09 -17.62 -2.58
N THR A 10 -6.88 -17.38 -3.86
CA THR A 10 -5.60 -17.52 -4.57
C THR A 10 -5.23 -16.22 -5.28
N TRP A 11 -4.07 -16.17 -5.93
CA TRP A 11 -3.59 -14.97 -6.61
C TRP A 11 -2.81 -15.26 -7.88
N VAL A 12 -2.69 -14.22 -8.70
CA VAL A 12 -1.92 -14.24 -9.93
C VAL A 12 -0.43 -14.21 -9.64
N GLY A 13 0.32 -15.08 -10.30
CA GLY A 13 1.78 -15.12 -10.24
C GLY A 13 2.35 -15.79 -8.98
N GLN A 14 3.66 -16.04 -8.99
CA GLN A 14 4.37 -16.69 -7.88
C GLN A 14 4.87 -15.70 -6.82
N ASN A 15 4.98 -14.42 -7.17
CA ASN A 15 5.57 -13.37 -6.34
C ASN A 15 4.57 -12.25 -6.03
N LYS A 16 4.92 -11.43 -5.04
CA LYS A 16 4.27 -10.12 -4.85
C LYS A 16 4.62 -9.21 -6.02
N GLU A 17 3.73 -8.27 -6.35
CA GLU A 17 3.91 -7.27 -7.41
C GLU A 17 4.06 -7.94 -8.79
N THR A 18 2.93 -8.24 -9.42
CA THR A 18 2.92 -8.82 -10.77
C THR A 18 3.31 -7.79 -11.83
N LEU A 19 3.04 -6.51 -11.55
CA LEU A 19 3.38 -5.34 -12.36
C LEU A 19 2.82 -5.38 -13.79
N TRP A 20 1.77 -6.17 -14.05
CA TRP A 20 1.10 -6.25 -15.36
C TRP A 20 0.53 -4.91 -15.84
N PHE A 21 0.15 -4.04 -14.90
CA PHE A 21 -0.57 -2.80 -15.21
C PHE A 21 0.16 -1.51 -14.86
N ASN A 22 1.14 -1.59 -13.96
CA ASN A 22 1.94 -0.45 -13.57
C ASN A 22 3.24 -0.91 -12.92
N GLY A 23 4.36 -0.40 -13.41
CA GLY A 23 5.68 -0.69 -12.88
C GLY A 23 6.08 0.23 -11.72
N ASP A 24 7.18 -0.12 -11.05
CA ASP A 24 7.76 0.73 -10.00
C ASP A 24 8.53 1.93 -10.58
N TYR A 25 8.89 1.87 -11.87
CA TYR A 25 9.58 2.92 -12.63
C TYR A 25 8.59 3.65 -13.55
N GLN A 26 8.24 4.89 -13.21
CA GLN A 26 7.35 5.70 -14.04
C GLN A 26 8.14 6.45 -15.11
N ARG A 27 8.45 5.78 -16.22
CA ARG A 27 8.80 6.51 -17.46
C ARG A 27 7.61 6.68 -18.38
N THR A 28 6.51 5.98 -18.13
CA THR A 28 5.32 6.03 -18.97
C THR A 28 4.07 5.99 -18.11
N THR A 29 3.14 6.86 -18.43
CA THR A 29 1.75 6.83 -17.94
C THR A 29 0.90 6.11 -18.99
N LEU A 30 1.57 5.23 -19.75
CA LEU A 30 0.98 4.52 -20.86
C LEU A 30 0.10 3.44 -20.27
N CYS A 31 -1.03 3.24 -20.95
CA CYS A 31 -2.04 2.29 -20.56
C CYS A 31 -1.85 0.98 -21.34
N ASP A 32 -0.61 0.63 -21.63
CA ASP A 32 -0.17 -0.52 -22.43
C ASP A 32 -0.03 -1.76 -21.55
N ASN A 33 -1.17 -2.27 -21.10
CA ASN A 33 -1.24 -3.45 -20.25
C ASN A 33 -1.30 -4.73 -21.08
N ASP A 34 -0.58 -5.78 -20.69
CA ASP A 34 -0.75 -7.13 -21.26
C ASP A 34 -1.98 -7.82 -20.64
N LEU A 35 -3.15 -7.51 -21.20
CA LEU A 35 -4.43 -8.01 -20.73
C LEU A 35 -4.60 -9.51 -20.94
N GLU A 36 -4.13 -10.03 -22.08
CA GLU A 36 -4.27 -11.43 -22.42
C GLU A 36 -3.36 -12.29 -21.53
N GLY A 37 -2.10 -11.88 -21.35
CA GLY A 37 -1.17 -12.50 -20.41
C GLY A 37 -1.71 -12.52 -18.98
N TYR A 38 -2.28 -11.40 -18.52
CA TYR A 38 -2.91 -11.34 -17.20
C TYR A 38 -4.11 -12.29 -17.08
N GLN A 39 -5.01 -12.32 -18.07
CA GLN A 39 -6.18 -13.21 -18.06
C GLN A 39 -5.79 -14.69 -18.06
N HIS A 40 -4.78 -15.07 -18.86
CA HIS A 40 -4.20 -16.42 -18.82
C HIS A 40 -3.62 -16.76 -17.45
N ALA A 41 -2.95 -15.82 -16.79
CA ALA A 41 -2.40 -16.03 -15.47
C ALA A 41 -3.49 -16.15 -14.37
N VAL A 42 -4.58 -15.39 -14.47
CA VAL A 42 -5.77 -15.53 -13.62
C VAL A 42 -6.40 -16.91 -13.79
N GLU A 43 -6.57 -17.36 -15.03
CA GLU A 43 -7.15 -18.66 -15.35
C GLU A 43 -6.28 -19.82 -14.84
N TYR A 44 -4.97 -19.73 -15.05
CA TYR A 44 -4.01 -20.68 -14.50
C TYR A 44 -4.10 -20.76 -12.98
N ALA A 45 -4.07 -19.62 -12.28
CA ALA A 45 -4.15 -19.57 -10.82
C ALA A 45 -5.45 -20.20 -10.30
N ARG A 46 -6.57 -19.93 -10.96
CA ARG A 46 -7.88 -20.50 -10.63
C ARG A 46 -7.90 -22.03 -10.78
N THR A 47 -7.45 -22.52 -11.93
CA THR A 47 -7.45 -23.95 -12.26
C THR A 47 -6.48 -24.72 -11.36
N HIS A 48 -5.30 -24.16 -11.11
CA HIS A 48 -4.32 -24.76 -10.21
C HIS A 48 -4.84 -24.84 -8.76
N ALA A 49 -5.42 -23.76 -8.23
CA ALA A 49 -5.97 -23.76 -6.88
C ALA A 49 -7.13 -24.75 -6.72
N SER A 50 -8.04 -24.83 -7.70
CA SER A 50 -9.13 -25.82 -7.69
C SER A 50 -8.62 -27.25 -7.66
N ALA A 51 -7.58 -27.57 -8.44
CA ALA A 51 -6.98 -28.90 -8.46
C ALA A 51 -6.27 -29.26 -7.15
N VAL A 52 -5.49 -28.33 -6.58
CA VAL A 52 -4.71 -28.56 -5.35
C VAL A 52 -5.61 -28.61 -4.11
N LEU A 53 -6.61 -27.74 -4.04
CA LEU A 53 -7.48 -27.63 -2.87
C LEU A 53 -8.72 -28.54 -2.94
N GLN A 54 -8.89 -29.27 -4.05
CA GLN A 54 -10.08 -30.07 -4.34
C GLN A 54 -11.40 -29.27 -4.16
N GLN A 55 -11.34 -27.98 -4.47
CA GLN A 55 -12.47 -27.07 -4.37
C GLN A 55 -13.11 -26.85 -5.73
N ASP A 56 -14.42 -26.62 -5.72
CA ASP A 56 -15.12 -26.15 -6.90
C ASP A 56 -14.46 -24.86 -7.41
N ARG A 57 -14.04 -24.89 -8.68
CA ARG A 57 -13.38 -23.79 -9.38
C ARG A 57 -14.21 -22.50 -9.35
N ALA A 58 -15.53 -22.61 -9.28
CA ALA A 58 -16.44 -21.46 -9.16
C ALA A 58 -16.34 -20.76 -7.80
N ARG A 59 -15.89 -21.45 -6.76
CA ARG A 59 -15.77 -20.92 -5.38
C ARG A 59 -14.41 -20.29 -5.09
N VAL A 60 -13.41 -20.51 -5.93
CA VAL A 60 -12.08 -19.92 -5.77
C VAL A 60 -12.09 -18.45 -6.20
N LEU A 61 -11.71 -17.55 -5.29
CA LEU A 61 -11.46 -16.15 -5.59
C LEU A 61 -10.00 -15.97 -6.02
N VAL A 62 -9.77 -15.24 -7.10
CA VAL A 62 -8.43 -14.95 -7.62
C VAL A 62 -8.19 -13.44 -7.52
N GLY A 63 -7.09 -13.04 -6.89
CA GLY A 63 -6.69 -11.64 -6.76
C GLY A 63 -5.31 -11.34 -7.35
N ASP A 64 -4.98 -10.05 -7.38
CA ASP A 64 -3.63 -9.54 -7.67
C ASP A 64 -3.22 -8.58 -6.54
N TRP A 65 -1.97 -8.66 -6.13
CA TRP A 65 -1.39 -7.87 -5.03
C TRP A 65 -0.24 -7.02 -5.55
N SER A 66 -0.58 -5.95 -6.26
CA SER A 66 0.39 -4.95 -6.72
C SER A 66 0.09 -3.58 -6.14
N ALA A 67 1.01 -3.06 -5.32
CA ALA A 67 0.87 -1.77 -4.66
C ALA A 67 0.87 -0.60 -5.65
N THR A 68 1.42 -0.81 -6.84
CA THR A 68 1.50 0.18 -7.91
C THR A 68 0.14 0.46 -8.56
N HIS A 69 -0.84 -0.43 -8.43
CA HIS A 69 -2.17 -0.27 -9.04
C HIS A 69 -2.89 0.99 -8.58
N LEU A 70 -2.84 1.33 -7.29
CA LEU A 70 -3.53 2.54 -6.80
C LEU A 70 -3.03 3.81 -7.51
N SER A 71 -1.72 3.95 -7.69
CA SER A 71 -1.12 5.13 -8.36
C SER A 71 -1.25 5.15 -9.88
N CYS A 72 -1.80 4.10 -10.47
CA CYS A 72 -1.92 3.94 -11.91
C CYS A 72 -3.20 4.61 -12.44
N LEU A 73 -3.03 5.70 -13.19
CA LEU A 73 -4.18 6.50 -13.64
C LEU A 73 -5.03 5.79 -14.72
N CYS A 74 -4.46 4.83 -15.45
CA CYS A 74 -5.18 4.03 -16.44
C CYS A 74 -5.92 2.83 -15.82
N CYS A 75 -5.43 2.34 -14.68
CA CYS A 75 -5.84 1.05 -14.12
C CYS A 75 -7.34 0.98 -13.79
N PRO A 76 -8.01 2.02 -13.27
CA PRO A 76 -9.45 1.97 -13.05
C PRO A 76 -10.26 1.63 -14.31
N LEU A 77 -9.97 2.30 -15.43
CA LEU A 77 -10.65 2.04 -16.70
C LEU A 77 -10.36 0.62 -17.20
N VAL A 78 -9.10 0.20 -17.14
CA VAL A 78 -8.66 -1.12 -17.60
C VAL A 78 -9.32 -2.23 -16.80
N PHE A 79 -9.34 -2.10 -15.47
CA PHE A 79 -10.00 -3.06 -14.59
C PHE A 79 -11.50 -3.10 -14.83
N LYS A 80 -12.13 -1.94 -15.10
CA LYS A 80 -13.57 -1.88 -15.38
C LYS A 80 -13.91 -2.59 -16.69
N THR A 81 -13.09 -2.39 -17.72
CA THR A 81 -13.24 -3.06 -19.02
C THR A 81 -13.03 -4.57 -18.92
N MET A 82 -12.01 -5.00 -18.17
CA MET A 82 -11.67 -6.41 -18.03
C MET A 82 -12.68 -7.19 -17.18
N ASN A 83 -13.11 -6.61 -16.06
CA ASN A 83 -14.08 -7.22 -15.17
C ASN A 83 -14.89 -6.12 -14.46
N PRO A 84 -16.10 -5.78 -14.96
CA PRO A 84 -16.89 -4.69 -14.38
C PRO A 84 -17.37 -4.97 -12.95
N LYS A 85 -17.29 -6.23 -12.49
CA LYS A 85 -17.67 -6.72 -11.15
C LYS A 85 -16.45 -6.96 -10.23
N ILE A 86 -15.24 -6.57 -10.64
CA ILE A 86 -14.04 -6.72 -9.81
C ILE A 86 -14.19 -6.00 -8.47
N LYS A 87 -13.68 -6.60 -7.39
CA LYS A 87 -13.59 -5.96 -6.07
C LYS A 87 -12.19 -5.40 -5.87
N LEU A 88 -12.11 -4.18 -5.37
CA LEU A 88 -10.89 -3.41 -5.20
C LEU A 88 -10.60 -3.23 -3.72
N LEU A 89 -9.36 -3.47 -3.32
CA LEU A 89 -8.89 -3.30 -1.96
C LEU A 89 -7.72 -2.32 -1.93
N ALA A 90 -7.86 -1.24 -1.17
CA ALA A 90 -6.78 -0.27 -0.95
C ALA A 90 -6.44 -0.22 0.54
N VAL A 91 -5.16 -0.39 0.88
CA VAL A 91 -4.66 -0.25 2.27
C VAL A 91 -3.81 1.01 2.36
N LEU A 92 -4.30 2.00 3.09
CA LEU A 92 -3.65 3.30 3.26
C LEU A 92 -2.85 3.34 4.57
N ARG A 93 -1.84 4.19 4.59
CA ARG A 93 -1.00 4.48 5.76
C ARG A 93 -0.89 5.99 5.89
N ASP A 94 -0.60 6.49 7.10
CA ASP A 94 -0.34 7.93 7.28
C ASP A 94 0.69 8.39 6.23
N PRO A 95 0.36 9.42 5.42
CA PRO A 95 1.13 9.71 4.21
C PRO A 95 2.58 10.08 4.53
N VAL A 96 2.83 10.84 5.61
CA VAL A 96 4.20 11.13 6.09
C VAL A 96 4.95 9.84 6.44
N SER A 97 4.31 8.95 7.20
CA SER A 97 4.90 7.67 7.59
C SER A 97 5.19 6.76 6.39
N ARG A 98 4.32 6.77 5.37
CA ARG A 98 4.51 6.02 4.12
C ARG A 98 5.66 6.61 3.29
N VAL A 99 5.76 7.93 3.16
CA VAL A 99 6.88 8.63 2.50
C VAL A 99 8.21 8.24 3.12
N LEU A 100 8.32 8.33 4.44
CA LEU A 100 9.56 7.99 5.14
C LEU A 100 9.91 6.50 4.99
N SER A 101 8.91 5.62 5.06
CA SER A 101 9.10 4.19 4.82
C SER A 101 9.66 3.93 3.43
N ARG A 102 9.10 4.58 2.41
CA ARG A 102 9.49 4.41 1.01
C ARG A 102 10.85 5.04 0.70
N PHE A 103 11.16 6.20 1.26
CA PHE A 103 12.49 6.83 1.17
C PHE A 103 13.57 5.89 1.71
N MET A 104 13.34 5.32 2.89
CA MET A 104 14.31 4.43 3.53
C MET A 104 14.43 3.08 2.81
N GLU A 105 13.34 2.58 2.24
CA GLU A 105 13.36 1.43 1.33
C GLU A 105 14.25 1.69 0.12
N GLN A 106 13.97 2.76 -0.64
CA GLN A 106 14.71 3.08 -1.86
C GLN A 106 16.18 3.40 -1.58
N LYS A 107 16.48 3.96 -0.39
CA LYS A 107 17.86 4.19 0.03
C LYS A 107 18.62 2.90 0.35
N ALA A 108 17.94 1.87 0.84
CA ALA A 108 18.55 0.57 1.15
C ALA A 108 18.63 -0.36 -0.07
N LEU A 109 17.66 -0.29 -0.98
CA LEU A 109 17.60 -1.12 -2.18
C LEU A 109 18.54 -0.59 -3.26
N LYS A 110 19.77 -1.12 -3.35
CA LYS A 110 20.77 -0.70 -4.36
C LYS A 110 20.28 -0.70 -5.81
N PHE A 111 19.35 -1.61 -6.13
CA PHE A 111 18.72 -1.74 -7.45
C PHE A 111 17.26 -1.28 -7.47
N GLY A 112 16.83 -0.53 -6.44
CA GLY A 112 15.48 0.02 -6.37
C GLY A 112 15.28 1.14 -7.40
N ALA A 113 14.03 1.32 -7.83
CA ALA A 113 13.66 2.26 -8.90
C ALA A 113 14.16 3.70 -8.64
N CYS A 114 14.08 4.17 -7.41
CA CYS A 114 14.48 5.52 -7.02
C CYS A 114 15.82 5.56 -6.27
N HIS A 115 16.60 4.47 -6.25
CA HIS A 115 17.84 4.41 -5.44
C HIS A 115 18.81 5.55 -5.76
N ALA A 116 19.05 5.78 -7.05
CA ALA A 116 19.93 6.85 -7.53
C ALA A 116 19.45 8.25 -7.10
N GLU A 117 18.15 8.43 -6.88
CA GLU A 117 17.57 9.71 -6.48
C GLU A 117 17.69 9.99 -4.97
N VAL A 118 17.84 8.94 -4.15
CA VAL A 118 17.81 9.06 -2.68
C VAL A 118 19.11 8.69 -1.98
N VAL A 119 20.02 7.97 -2.64
CA VAL A 119 21.23 7.41 -2.02
C VAL A 119 22.10 8.49 -1.37
N ASN A 120 22.28 9.61 -2.04
CA ASN A 120 23.10 10.75 -1.59
C ASN A 120 22.28 11.86 -0.92
N GLU A 121 20.98 11.65 -0.71
CA GLU A 121 20.10 12.65 -0.11
C GLU A 121 19.88 12.36 1.39
N THR A 122 19.72 13.41 2.18
CA THR A 122 19.05 13.30 3.49
C THR A 122 17.54 13.25 3.27
N PHE A 123 16.77 12.84 4.29
CA PHE A 123 15.31 12.89 4.18
C PHE A 123 14.82 14.33 3.92
N GLN A 124 15.40 15.31 4.62
CA GLN A 124 15.06 16.72 4.45
C GLN A 124 15.38 17.24 3.05
N SER A 125 16.59 16.99 2.54
CA SER A 125 17.01 17.48 1.22
C SER A 125 16.17 16.86 0.11
N TYR A 126 15.85 15.56 0.20
CA TYR A 126 14.97 14.89 -0.74
C TYR A 126 13.54 15.46 -0.70
N VAL A 127 12.94 15.60 0.49
CA VAL A 127 11.60 16.17 0.64
C VAL A 127 11.52 17.57 0.04
N ALA A 128 12.52 18.41 0.32
CA ALA A 128 12.56 19.77 -0.24
C ALA A 128 12.56 19.75 -1.77
N LYS A 129 13.52 19.03 -2.35
CA LYS A 129 13.68 18.89 -3.81
C LYS A 129 12.44 18.31 -4.50
N GLU A 130 11.85 17.28 -3.92
CA GLU A 130 10.72 16.57 -4.53
C GLU A 130 9.41 17.36 -4.41
N LEU A 131 9.18 18.05 -3.29
CA LEU A 131 8.04 18.98 -3.17
C LEU A 131 8.13 20.12 -4.16
N ASP A 132 9.32 20.71 -4.37
CA ASP A 132 9.49 21.81 -5.32
C ASP A 132 9.17 21.37 -6.75
N LYS A 133 9.55 20.14 -7.15
CA LYS A 133 9.17 19.55 -8.44
C LYS A 133 7.65 19.33 -8.54
N LEU A 134 7.04 18.74 -7.51
CA LEU A 134 5.60 18.47 -7.47
C LEU A 134 4.79 19.76 -7.59
N GLU A 135 5.19 20.79 -6.86
CA GLU A 135 4.52 22.10 -6.90
C GLU A 135 4.69 22.77 -8.25
N CYS A 136 5.88 22.72 -8.85
CA CYS A 136 6.11 23.21 -10.21
C CYS A 136 5.21 22.50 -11.24
N CYS A 137 5.11 21.17 -11.15
CA CYS A 137 4.26 20.36 -12.02
C CYS A 137 2.77 20.73 -11.84
N ARG A 138 2.30 20.88 -10.60
CA ARG A 138 0.91 21.27 -10.30
C ARG A 138 0.60 22.68 -10.81
N LYS A 139 1.52 23.64 -10.66
CA LYS A 139 1.36 25.00 -11.20
C LYS A 139 1.22 25.00 -12.73
N LEU A 140 1.94 24.11 -13.42
CA LEU A 140 1.78 23.95 -14.86
C LEU A 140 0.41 23.36 -15.20
N ALA A 141 -0.01 22.31 -14.50
CA ALA A 141 -1.32 21.68 -14.69
C ALA A 141 -2.50 22.65 -14.45
N ALA A 142 -2.40 23.52 -13.44
CA ALA A 142 -3.41 24.51 -13.11
C ALA A 142 -3.74 25.48 -14.27
N ARG A 143 -2.80 25.72 -15.19
CA ARG A 143 -3.02 26.56 -16.40
C ARG A 143 -4.05 25.97 -17.35
N TYR A 144 -4.31 24.67 -17.25
CA TYR A 144 -5.26 23.92 -18.07
C TYR A 144 -6.56 23.60 -17.34
N THR A 145 -6.68 24.04 -16.07
CA THR A 145 -7.91 23.90 -15.29
C THR A 145 -8.85 25.07 -15.62
N GLY A 146 -10.04 24.81 -16.16
CA GLY A 146 -11.07 25.85 -16.37
C GLY A 146 -10.87 26.78 -17.58
N GLY A 147 -10.03 26.42 -18.56
CA GLY A 147 -9.84 27.22 -19.78
C GLY A 147 -10.92 26.97 -20.84
N ASN A 148 -11.85 27.89 -20.99
CA ASN A 148 -12.75 28.03 -22.12
C ASN A 148 -11.94 28.34 -23.40
N GLY A 149 -11.30 27.33 -23.99
CA GLY A 149 -10.62 27.44 -25.28
C GLY A 149 -11.62 27.28 -26.41
N GLY A 150 -12.31 28.37 -26.79
CA GLY A 150 -13.12 28.41 -28.01
C GLY A 150 -12.28 28.00 -29.22
N THR A 151 -12.73 27.00 -29.96
CA THR A 151 -13.46 27.23 -31.22
C THR A 151 -14.70 26.35 -31.32
N GLN A 152 -15.84 27.01 -31.55
CA GLN A 152 -17.02 26.37 -32.12
C GLN A 152 -16.65 25.71 -33.47
N ARG A 153 -16.99 24.43 -33.62
CA ARG A 153 -17.72 23.91 -34.79
C ARG A 153 -18.34 22.55 -34.46
N GLY A 154 -19.64 22.62 -34.18
CA GLY A 154 -20.63 21.57 -34.44
C GLY A 154 -20.40 20.19 -33.82
N GLN A 155 -21.04 19.94 -32.68
CA GLN A 155 -22.01 18.84 -32.53
C GLN A 155 -22.84 19.03 -31.25
N PRO A 156 -24.09 18.54 -31.23
CA PRO A 156 -25.16 19.15 -30.45
C PRO A 156 -25.06 18.83 -28.96
N ALA A 157 -25.41 19.84 -28.17
CA ALA A 157 -25.77 19.67 -26.77
C ALA A 157 -26.92 18.65 -26.69
N VAL A 158 -26.65 17.48 -26.11
CA VAL A 158 -27.70 16.54 -25.74
C VAL A 158 -28.41 17.13 -24.53
N ALA A 159 -29.55 17.77 -24.77
CA ALA A 159 -30.45 18.21 -23.73
C ALA A 159 -31.00 16.97 -23.00
N TYR A 160 -30.48 16.68 -21.81
CA TYR A 160 -31.13 15.73 -20.91
C TYR A 160 -32.13 16.48 -20.03
N GLY A 161 -33.34 16.64 -20.55
CA GLY A 161 -34.53 16.98 -19.79
C GLY A 161 -35.53 15.83 -19.84
N ALA A 162 -35.60 15.03 -18.77
CA ALA A 162 -36.79 14.38 -18.24
C ALA A 162 -36.38 13.47 -17.07
N ALA A 163 -37.15 13.53 -15.98
CA ALA A 163 -36.84 12.92 -14.69
C ALA A 163 -36.65 11.39 -14.78
N THR A 164 -35.46 10.92 -14.41
CA THR A 164 -35.17 9.51 -14.13
C THR A 164 -34.81 9.34 -12.66
N THR A 165 -35.25 8.24 -12.05
CA THR A 165 -35.07 7.95 -10.63
C THR A 165 -33.59 7.70 -10.30
N ARG A 166 -33.22 7.94 -9.04
CA ARG A 166 -31.83 7.84 -8.52
C ARG A 166 -31.17 6.48 -8.79
N GLU A 167 -31.96 5.40 -8.88
CA GLU A 167 -31.48 4.04 -9.20
C GLU A 167 -31.10 3.85 -10.67
N GLN A 168 -31.75 4.55 -11.61
CA GLN A 168 -31.44 4.44 -13.05
C GLN A 168 -30.18 5.24 -13.42
N GLN A 169 -29.84 6.30 -12.67
CA GLN A 169 -28.62 7.08 -12.89
C GLN A 169 -27.33 6.34 -12.52
N GLN A 170 -27.40 5.29 -11.70
CA GLN A 170 -26.22 4.57 -11.23
C GLN A 170 -25.83 3.39 -12.15
N GLN A 171 -26.78 2.87 -12.94
CA GLN A 171 -26.55 1.74 -13.84
C GLN A 171 -26.20 2.13 -15.29
N GLN A 172 -26.36 3.40 -15.67
CA GLN A 172 -26.12 3.87 -17.04
C GLN A 172 -25.24 5.12 -17.13
N ARG A 173 -24.27 5.30 -16.22
CA ARG A 173 -23.21 6.27 -16.50
C ARG A 173 -22.37 5.71 -17.66
N PRO A 174 -22.29 6.38 -18.83
CA PRO A 174 -21.29 6.02 -19.81
C PRO A 174 -19.93 5.99 -19.10
N ALA A 175 -19.05 5.07 -19.48
CA ALA A 175 -17.70 5.05 -18.94
C ALA A 175 -17.16 6.48 -19.00
N ALA A 176 -16.99 7.09 -17.83
CA ALA A 176 -16.37 8.39 -17.77
C ALA A 176 -15.02 8.21 -18.48
N GLY A 177 -14.68 9.09 -19.41
CA GLY A 177 -13.48 8.95 -20.23
C GLY A 177 -12.22 8.82 -19.37
N TRP A 178 -11.04 8.85 -19.99
CA TRP A 178 -9.76 8.81 -19.28
C TRP A 178 -9.76 9.67 -17.99
N GLY A 179 -9.48 9.06 -16.84
CA GLY A 179 -9.47 9.75 -15.55
C GLY A 179 -10.85 10.03 -14.96
N GLY A 180 -11.86 9.20 -15.19
CA GLY A 180 -13.16 9.41 -14.53
C GLY A 180 -13.92 10.67 -14.98
N GLY A 181 -13.60 11.21 -16.17
CA GLY A 181 -14.16 12.48 -16.63
C GLY A 181 -13.39 13.72 -16.16
N MET A 182 -12.15 13.55 -15.66
CA MET A 182 -11.23 14.67 -15.39
C MET A 182 -11.00 15.53 -16.63
N ASP A 183 -11.00 16.85 -16.44
CA ASP A 183 -10.46 17.77 -17.46
C ASP A 183 -8.93 17.64 -17.59
N LEU A 184 -8.37 18.27 -18.62
CA LEU A 184 -6.94 18.20 -18.91
C LEU A 184 -6.07 18.68 -17.74
N GLY A 185 -6.47 19.76 -17.04
CA GLY A 185 -5.71 20.28 -15.90
C GLY A 185 -5.70 19.29 -14.73
N ASN A 186 -6.86 18.73 -14.41
CA ASN A 186 -7.00 17.71 -13.37
C ASN A 186 -6.23 16.43 -13.70
N TRP A 187 -6.29 15.97 -14.96
CA TRP A 187 -5.49 14.85 -15.44
C TRP A 187 -3.99 15.12 -15.29
N MET A 188 -3.52 16.30 -15.72
CA MET A 188 -2.11 16.70 -15.59
C MET A 188 -1.66 16.77 -14.13
N ALA A 189 -2.51 17.27 -13.23
CA ALA A 189 -2.21 17.31 -11.80
C ALA A 189 -2.10 15.89 -11.21
N ALA A 190 -2.97 14.97 -11.62
CA ALA A 190 -2.89 13.57 -11.24
C ALA A 190 -1.59 12.93 -11.73
N GLN A 191 -1.14 13.27 -12.94
CA GLN A 191 0.15 12.79 -13.47
C GLN A 191 1.35 13.27 -12.65
N CYS A 192 1.28 14.48 -12.08
CA CYS A 192 2.33 14.95 -11.17
C CYS A 192 2.47 14.04 -9.95
N ALA A 193 1.34 13.68 -9.33
CA ALA A 193 1.32 12.78 -8.17
C ALA A 193 1.75 11.36 -8.55
N ALA A 194 1.27 10.84 -9.69
CA ALA A 194 1.69 9.52 -10.17
C ALA A 194 3.21 9.45 -10.33
N LYS A 195 3.84 10.43 -11.00
CA LYS A 195 5.29 10.39 -11.30
C LYS A 195 6.21 10.46 -10.09
N SER A 196 5.70 10.90 -8.94
CA SER A 196 6.47 10.93 -7.69
C SER A 196 6.20 9.68 -6.85
N ASN A 197 7.05 8.68 -7.01
CA ASN A 197 6.92 7.37 -6.35
C ASN A 197 6.92 7.46 -4.80
N ILE A 198 7.79 8.32 -4.26
CA ILE A 198 7.99 8.41 -2.81
C ILE A 198 6.97 9.35 -2.16
N LEU A 199 6.77 10.55 -2.71
CA LEU A 199 5.83 11.54 -2.18
C LEU A 199 4.45 11.41 -2.82
N GLY A 200 4.36 11.61 -4.13
CA GLY A 200 3.09 11.70 -4.85
C GLY A 200 2.17 10.49 -4.71
N TRP A 201 2.67 9.26 -4.56
CA TRP A 201 1.84 8.07 -4.32
C TRP A 201 1.09 8.07 -2.97
N SER A 202 1.34 9.07 -2.11
CA SER A 202 0.60 9.29 -0.86
C SER A 202 -0.52 10.33 -1.01
N VAL A 203 -0.71 10.89 -2.21
CA VAL A 203 -1.83 11.76 -2.56
C VAL A 203 -3.05 10.90 -2.88
N TYR A 204 -3.59 10.25 -1.86
CA TYR A 204 -4.54 9.15 -2.02
C TYR A 204 -5.88 9.57 -2.62
N ASP A 205 -6.36 10.77 -2.30
CA ASP A 205 -7.62 11.32 -2.80
C ASP A 205 -7.63 11.39 -4.34
N VAL A 206 -6.54 11.84 -4.97
CA VAL A 206 -6.43 11.89 -6.43
C VAL A 206 -6.64 10.52 -7.07
N PHE A 207 -6.03 9.48 -6.49
CA PHE A 207 -6.13 8.13 -7.04
C PHE A 207 -7.48 7.48 -6.73
N LEU A 208 -7.95 7.60 -5.50
CA LEU A 208 -9.24 7.04 -5.07
C LEU A 208 -10.41 7.70 -5.79
N GLU A 209 -10.35 9.00 -6.07
CA GLU A 209 -11.35 9.69 -6.90
C GLU A 209 -11.47 9.04 -8.28
N ASN A 210 -10.34 8.73 -8.91
CA ASN A 210 -10.32 8.06 -10.21
C ASN A 210 -10.99 6.68 -10.11
N TYR A 211 -10.68 5.89 -9.07
CA TYR A 211 -11.36 4.61 -8.86
C TYR A 211 -12.86 4.77 -8.60
N LEU A 212 -13.28 5.72 -7.76
CA LEU A 212 -14.70 5.99 -7.45
C LEU A 212 -15.49 6.53 -8.65
N ALA A 213 -14.82 7.12 -9.65
CA ALA A 213 -15.46 7.54 -10.88
C ALA A 213 -15.80 6.36 -11.81
N HIS A 214 -15.09 5.24 -11.71
CA HIS A 214 -15.27 4.05 -12.55
C HIS A 214 -16.03 2.90 -11.84
N PHE A 215 -15.97 2.85 -10.50
CA PHE A 215 -16.56 1.79 -9.71
C PHE A 215 -17.55 2.33 -8.68
N PRO A 216 -18.68 1.64 -8.47
CA PRO A 216 -19.56 1.95 -7.36
C PRO A 216 -18.82 1.70 -6.04
N GLN A 217 -19.21 2.43 -5.00
CA GLN A 217 -18.54 2.41 -3.71
C GLN A 217 -18.43 1.00 -3.11
N GLU A 218 -19.45 0.18 -3.31
CA GLU A 218 -19.54 -1.19 -2.79
C GLU A 218 -18.52 -2.14 -3.43
N GLN A 219 -17.84 -1.72 -4.51
CA GLN A 219 -16.74 -2.45 -5.13
C GLN A 219 -15.36 -1.97 -4.65
N LEU A 220 -15.27 -0.97 -3.76
CA LEU A 220 -14.01 -0.45 -3.24
C LEU A 220 -13.98 -0.49 -1.71
N LEU A 221 -13.07 -1.30 -1.16
CA LEU A 221 -12.80 -1.34 0.27
C LEU A 221 -11.49 -0.61 0.58
N VAL A 222 -11.60 0.50 1.32
CA VAL A 222 -10.46 1.23 1.88
C VAL A 222 -10.22 0.78 3.32
N LEU A 223 -8.97 0.39 3.60
CA LEU A 223 -8.48 -0.06 4.91
C LEU A 223 -7.29 0.79 5.34
N TYR A 224 -6.94 0.72 6.62
CA TYR A 224 -5.82 1.47 7.18
C TYR A 224 -4.80 0.52 7.82
N THR A 225 -3.50 0.82 7.68
CA THR A 225 -2.44 0.04 8.30
C THR A 225 -2.52 0.05 9.83
N ASP A 226 -3.07 1.12 10.39
CA ASP A 226 -3.26 1.32 11.83
C ASP A 226 -4.29 0.31 12.36
N GLU A 227 -5.41 0.12 11.67
CA GLU A 227 -6.41 -0.91 11.99
C GLU A 227 -5.80 -2.31 11.88
N LEU A 228 -5.06 -2.57 10.80
CA LEU A 228 -4.42 -3.86 10.56
C LEU A 228 -3.37 -4.20 11.64
N ALA A 229 -2.68 -3.19 12.16
CA ALA A 229 -1.70 -3.36 13.23
C ALA A 229 -2.34 -3.53 14.61
N ALA A 230 -3.53 -2.95 14.81
CA ALA A 230 -4.27 -3.03 16.07
C ALA A 230 -5.04 -4.36 16.20
N ASP A 231 -5.78 -4.75 15.18
CA ASP A 231 -6.58 -5.98 15.15
C ASP A 231 -6.56 -6.62 13.75
N PRO A 232 -5.52 -7.43 13.46
CA PRO A 232 -5.38 -8.05 12.14
C PRO A 232 -6.51 -9.03 11.81
N LEU A 233 -7.10 -9.70 12.81
CA LEU A 233 -8.17 -10.65 12.58
C LEU A 233 -9.45 -9.93 12.17
N ALA A 234 -9.84 -8.86 12.87
CA ALA A 234 -11.01 -8.06 12.51
C ALA A 234 -10.88 -7.49 11.09
N VAL A 235 -9.69 -7.01 10.71
CA VAL A 235 -9.45 -6.52 9.35
C VAL A 235 -9.56 -7.66 8.33
N LEU A 236 -9.01 -8.84 8.60
CA LEU A 236 -9.17 -10.02 7.73
C LEU A 236 -10.64 -10.40 7.56
N ARG A 237 -11.43 -10.42 8.65
CA ARG A 237 -12.88 -10.68 8.58
C ARG A 237 -13.62 -9.65 7.74
N LYS A 238 -13.25 -8.37 7.85
CA LYS A 238 -13.79 -7.29 7.00
C LYS A 238 -13.48 -7.52 5.52
N VAL A 239 -12.26 -7.96 5.20
CA VAL A 239 -11.86 -8.32 3.83
C VAL A 239 -12.64 -9.53 3.32
N GLU A 240 -12.75 -10.59 4.10
CA GLU A 240 -13.49 -11.80 3.71
C GLU A 240 -14.96 -11.51 3.46
N GLY A 241 -15.61 -10.76 4.36
CA GLY A 241 -17.00 -10.33 4.18
C GLY A 241 -17.18 -9.46 2.94
N PHE A 242 -16.27 -8.51 2.71
CA PHE A 242 -16.28 -7.70 1.48
C PHE A 242 -16.10 -8.55 0.23
N LEU A 243 -15.20 -9.54 0.25
CA LEU A 243 -14.97 -10.45 -0.88
C LEU A 243 -16.11 -11.45 -1.08
N GLY A 244 -16.88 -11.76 -0.03
CA GLY A 244 -17.83 -12.88 0.00
C GLY A 244 -17.12 -14.22 0.15
N ALA A 245 -15.92 -14.22 0.76
CA ALA A 245 -15.15 -15.42 1.03
C ALA A 245 -15.62 -16.07 2.34
N GLU A 246 -15.54 -17.40 2.40
CA GLU A 246 -15.70 -18.11 3.67
C GLU A 246 -14.60 -17.67 4.66
N PRO A 247 -14.92 -17.53 5.97
CA PRO A 247 -13.93 -17.18 6.98
C PRO A 247 -12.77 -18.19 7.02
N GLY A 248 -11.55 -17.69 6.80
CA GLY A 248 -10.32 -18.47 6.92
C GLY A 248 -9.97 -18.80 8.36
N ASN A 249 -9.24 -19.89 8.56
CA ASN A 249 -8.72 -20.27 9.86
C ASN A 249 -7.29 -19.73 10.04
N TYR A 250 -7.17 -18.59 10.72
CA TYR A 250 -5.90 -17.92 10.94
C TYR A 250 -5.29 -18.32 12.29
N SER A 251 -4.05 -18.80 12.29
CA SER A 251 -3.34 -19.10 13.53
C SER A 251 -2.92 -17.82 14.27
N ALA A 252 -2.80 -17.88 15.59
CA ALA A 252 -2.34 -16.76 16.41
C ALA A 252 -0.94 -16.28 15.98
N GLU A 253 -0.05 -17.21 15.63
CA GLU A 253 1.28 -16.91 15.12
C GLU A 253 1.21 -16.15 13.80
N GLY A 254 0.36 -16.60 12.87
CA GLY A 254 0.17 -15.95 11.58
C GLY A 254 -0.41 -14.54 11.69
N LEU A 255 -1.28 -14.31 12.69
CA LEU A 255 -1.84 -12.99 13.00
C LEU A 255 -0.83 -12.05 13.65
N ALA A 256 0.13 -12.59 14.42
CA ALA A 256 1.20 -11.80 15.05
C ALA A 256 2.29 -11.32 14.08
N LEU A 257 2.25 -11.79 12.82
CA LEU A 257 3.23 -11.44 11.78
C LEU A 257 2.91 -10.12 11.08
N VAL A 258 3.92 -9.25 11.02
CA VAL A 258 3.93 -7.98 10.31
C VAL A 258 4.66 -8.16 8.98
N TYR A 259 3.89 -8.01 7.90
CA TYR A 259 4.39 -8.04 6.52
C TYR A 259 4.70 -6.63 6.01
N ASN A 260 5.65 -6.49 5.09
CA ASN A 260 6.10 -5.21 4.56
C ASN A 260 6.58 -4.24 5.65
N SER A 261 7.17 -4.79 6.73
CA SER A 261 7.85 -3.98 7.73
C SER A 261 9.12 -3.38 7.13
N ARG A 262 9.61 -2.27 7.70
CA ARG A 262 10.74 -1.53 7.13
C ARG A 262 11.97 -2.43 6.97
N GLY A 263 12.53 -2.46 5.75
CA GLY A 263 13.67 -3.31 5.39
C GLY A 263 13.28 -4.77 5.09
N CYS A 264 12.00 -5.03 4.82
CA CYS A 264 11.45 -6.38 4.82
C CYS A 264 10.17 -6.48 3.97
N TYR A 265 10.35 -6.52 2.64
CA TYR A 265 9.28 -6.27 1.66
C TYR A 265 8.86 -7.48 0.82
N SER A 266 9.38 -8.68 1.13
CA SER A 266 8.99 -9.94 0.49
C SER A 266 8.01 -10.76 1.35
N TRP A 267 7.29 -11.69 0.72
CA TRP A 267 6.39 -12.63 1.42
C TRP A 267 7.09 -13.53 2.45
N GLN A 268 8.41 -13.74 2.29
CA GLN A 268 9.22 -14.62 3.12
C GLN A 268 9.88 -13.89 4.30
N CYS A 269 9.62 -12.59 4.46
CA CYS A 269 10.34 -11.77 5.43
C CYS A 269 9.50 -11.42 6.68
N ALA A 270 8.23 -11.81 6.78
CA ALA A 270 7.34 -11.38 7.87
C ALA A 270 7.97 -11.42 9.27
N ARG A 271 7.80 -10.34 10.04
CA ARG A 271 8.43 -10.14 11.36
C ARG A 271 7.42 -10.19 12.48
N LYS A 272 7.82 -10.62 13.68
CA LYS A 272 6.96 -10.45 14.87
C LYS A 272 6.87 -8.97 15.24
N LYS A 273 5.77 -8.54 15.88
CA LYS A 273 5.55 -7.13 16.28
C LYS A 273 6.74 -6.52 17.05
N GLY A 274 7.36 -7.27 17.96
CA GLY A 274 8.54 -6.83 18.73
C GLY A 274 9.84 -6.71 17.94
N GLU A 275 9.93 -7.32 16.75
CA GLU A 275 11.10 -7.26 15.85
C GLU A 275 11.01 -6.10 14.85
N VAL A 276 9.84 -5.45 14.77
CA VAL A 276 9.62 -4.28 13.93
C VAL A 276 10.25 -3.07 14.62
N ARG A 277 11.27 -2.50 14.00
CA ARG A 277 11.87 -1.25 14.47
C ARG A 277 10.99 -0.08 14.07
N TRP A 278 10.21 0.42 15.03
CA TRP A 278 9.46 1.66 14.90
C TRP A 278 10.40 2.87 14.99
N LEU A 279 9.99 3.96 14.36
CA LEU A 279 10.69 5.24 14.50
C LEU A 279 10.43 5.80 15.89
N THR A 280 11.49 6.22 16.59
CA THR A 280 11.33 7.05 17.79
C THR A 280 11.14 8.52 17.38
N PRO A 281 10.56 9.37 18.25
CA PRO A 281 10.32 10.79 17.96
C PRO A 281 11.55 11.58 17.46
N SER A 282 12.75 11.16 17.84
CA SER A 282 14.03 11.77 17.46
C SER A 282 14.62 11.23 16.15
N GLY A 283 13.90 10.36 15.42
CA GLY A 283 14.42 9.71 14.21
C GLY A 283 15.52 8.67 14.47
N ALA A 284 15.92 8.48 15.73
CA ALA A 284 16.87 7.46 16.14
C ALA A 284 16.20 6.07 16.13
N MET A 285 16.95 5.05 15.73
CA MET A 285 16.47 3.67 15.81
C MET A 285 16.30 3.28 17.29
N SER A 286 15.11 2.80 17.67
CA SER A 286 14.96 2.11 18.96
C SER A 286 15.88 0.88 18.97
N ARG A 287 16.77 0.81 19.96
CA ARG A 287 17.62 -0.36 20.17
C ARG A 287 16.75 -1.47 20.75
N SER A 288 16.62 -2.57 20.01
CA SER A 288 16.23 -3.84 20.61
C SER A 288 17.34 -4.24 21.58
N THR A 289 17.03 -4.27 22.87
CA THR A 289 17.88 -4.88 23.89
C THR A 289 17.79 -6.39 23.75
N SER A 290 18.51 -6.96 22.79
CA SER A 290 18.91 -8.36 22.86
C SER A 290 20.15 -8.42 23.73
N SER A 291 20.01 -8.92 24.96
CA SER A 291 21.13 -9.27 25.83
C SER A 291 21.99 -10.35 25.15
N SER A 292 23.08 -9.95 24.50
CA SER A 292 24.10 -10.89 24.05
C SER A 292 24.99 -11.24 25.24
N ALA A 293 24.86 -12.50 25.68
CA ALA A 293 25.84 -13.12 26.55
C ALA A 293 27.22 -13.09 25.87
N ARG A 294 28.23 -12.70 26.65
CA ARG A 294 29.63 -12.63 26.26
C ARG A 294 30.16 -14.03 25.88
N GLY A 295 30.82 -14.11 24.74
CA GLY A 295 31.84 -15.10 24.40
C GLY A 295 32.69 -14.44 23.31
N GLY A 296 33.90 -13.98 23.60
CA GLY A 296 35.06 -14.86 23.77
C GLY A 296 35.88 -14.73 22.49
N ALA A 297 36.83 -13.79 22.49
CA ALA A 297 37.73 -13.54 21.37
C ALA A 297 38.62 -14.77 21.11
N SER A 298 38.79 -15.14 19.84
CA SER A 298 40.01 -15.81 19.39
C SER A 298 40.27 -15.45 17.94
N SER A 299 41.37 -14.72 17.77
CA SER A 299 42.11 -14.54 16.53
C SER A 299 42.52 -15.89 15.93
N ASN A 300 42.43 -16.01 14.60
CA ASN A 300 43.55 -16.55 13.83
C ASN A 300 43.48 -16.12 12.37
N ASP A 301 44.62 -15.58 11.96
CA ASP A 301 45.08 -15.26 10.62
C ASP A 301 45.46 -16.56 9.89
N GLY A 302 45.41 -16.60 8.55
CA GLY A 302 45.85 -17.79 7.82
C GLY A 302 45.29 -17.99 6.41
N THR A 303 45.96 -17.37 5.46
CA THR A 303 46.01 -17.56 4.01
C THR A 303 45.96 -19.00 3.41
N VAL A 304 45.52 -19.05 2.14
CA VAL A 304 45.85 -19.97 1.01
C VAL A 304 44.97 -21.20 0.78
N GLY A 305 44.49 -21.33 -0.48
CA GLY A 305 44.57 -22.60 -1.21
C GLY A 305 43.25 -23.17 -1.71
N GLY A 306 42.89 -22.89 -2.96
CA GLY A 306 41.84 -23.62 -3.66
C GLY A 306 42.32 -24.99 -4.11
N ALA A 307 41.44 -25.99 -4.06
CA ALA A 307 41.44 -27.15 -4.95
C ALA A 307 40.07 -27.85 -4.93
N ARG A 308 39.73 -28.38 -6.11
CA ARG A 308 38.52 -29.09 -6.52
C ARG A 308 38.32 -30.43 -5.80
N GLY A 309 37.09 -30.94 -5.81
CA GLY A 309 36.84 -32.38 -5.66
C GLY A 309 35.38 -32.69 -5.33
N GLY A 310 34.66 -33.29 -6.28
CA GLY A 310 33.26 -33.67 -6.13
C GLY A 310 33.03 -34.91 -5.27
N GLY A 311 31.76 -35.29 -5.14
CA GLY A 311 31.36 -36.57 -4.55
C GLY A 311 29.96 -36.53 -3.97
N ALA A 312 29.00 -37.04 -4.74
CA ALA A 312 27.66 -37.35 -4.27
C ALA A 312 27.68 -38.47 -3.23
N ALA A 313 26.82 -38.41 -2.21
CA ALA A 313 26.27 -39.59 -1.55
C ALA A 313 24.98 -39.24 -0.82
N ALA A 314 23.91 -39.90 -1.24
CA ALA A 314 22.65 -39.98 -0.53
C ALA A 314 22.77 -40.94 0.67
N LEU A 315 21.91 -40.74 1.69
CA LEU A 315 20.94 -41.71 2.22
C LEU A 315 20.72 -41.58 3.74
N ARG A 316 19.41 -41.58 4.07
CA ARG A 316 18.74 -42.23 5.21
C ARG A 316 18.96 -41.67 6.62
N GLY A 317 17.85 -41.17 7.17
CA GLY A 317 17.06 -41.94 8.16
C GLY A 317 17.48 -41.78 9.62
N GLY A 318 16.56 -41.22 10.42
CA GLY A 318 16.69 -41.24 11.88
C GLY A 318 15.49 -40.60 12.55
N ALA A 319 14.49 -41.41 12.87
CA ALA A 319 13.42 -41.06 13.81
C ALA A 319 14.02 -40.87 15.22
N GLY A 320 13.49 -39.90 15.96
CA GLY A 320 13.88 -39.65 17.35
C GLY A 320 12.90 -38.68 18.00
N ALA A 321 11.77 -39.22 18.48
CA ALA A 321 10.91 -38.55 19.44
C ALA A 321 11.58 -38.58 20.82
N SER A 322 11.66 -37.43 21.50
CA SER A 322 11.74 -37.38 22.94
C SER A 322 11.07 -36.10 23.43
N GLY A 323 10.16 -36.28 24.38
CA GLY A 323 9.32 -35.24 24.96
C GLY A 323 10.08 -34.36 25.95
N GLY A 324 9.58 -33.15 26.09
CA GLY A 324 9.91 -32.22 27.17
C GLY A 324 8.66 -31.44 27.53
N SER A 325 8.07 -31.82 28.65
CA SER A 325 6.99 -31.10 29.35
C SER A 325 7.45 -29.68 29.70
N TYR A 326 6.59 -28.69 29.45
CA TYR A 326 6.69 -27.37 30.06
C TYR A 326 5.34 -27.05 30.70
N ASP A 327 5.26 -27.32 32.00
CA ASP A 327 4.36 -26.64 32.92
C ASP A 327 4.90 -25.23 33.16
N GLY A 328 4.03 -24.24 33.05
CA GLY A 328 4.31 -22.83 33.31
C GLY A 328 3.00 -22.09 33.52
N ASP A 329 2.71 -21.81 34.78
CA ASP A 329 1.49 -21.24 35.33
C ASP A 329 0.97 -19.99 34.60
N ILE A 330 -0.35 -19.97 34.39
CA ILE A 330 -1.11 -18.82 33.88
C ILE A 330 -1.55 -17.98 35.09
N ASP A 331 -1.01 -16.77 35.23
CA ASP A 331 -1.56 -15.73 36.09
C ASP A 331 -2.75 -15.05 35.38
N PRO A 332 -3.99 -15.15 35.89
CA PRO A 332 -5.19 -14.71 35.18
C PRO A 332 -5.64 -13.32 35.65
N GLN A 333 -4.80 -12.27 35.54
CA GLN A 333 -5.26 -10.88 35.73
C GLN A 333 -4.23 -9.82 35.26
N GLY A 334 -3.80 -9.88 34.00
CA GLY A 334 -2.97 -8.83 33.38
C GLY A 334 -3.75 -8.04 32.32
N GLN A 335 -4.35 -6.91 32.69
CA GLN A 335 -4.84 -5.93 31.72
C GLN A 335 -3.66 -5.48 30.85
N GLN A 336 -3.58 -5.98 29.61
CA GLN A 336 -2.60 -5.51 28.64
C GLN A 336 -2.96 -4.09 28.22
N GLN A 337 -2.18 -3.13 28.69
CA GLN A 337 -2.24 -1.76 28.20
C GLN A 337 -1.97 -1.78 26.70
N HIS A 338 -2.98 -1.39 25.91
CA HIS A 338 -2.87 -1.23 24.47
C HIS A 338 -1.89 -0.08 24.18
N GLU A 339 -0.62 -0.41 23.98
CA GLU A 339 0.40 0.54 23.53
C GLU A 339 0.13 0.90 22.07
N GLN A 340 -0.74 1.90 21.87
CA GLN A 340 -1.01 2.55 20.60
C GLN A 340 0.31 3.14 20.06
N GLN A 341 0.51 3.11 18.74
CA GLN A 341 1.64 3.80 18.11
C GLN A 341 1.69 5.25 18.62
N PRO A 342 2.77 5.69 19.27
CA PRO A 342 2.82 7.04 19.81
C PRO A 342 2.66 8.03 18.65
N ALA A 343 1.76 8.99 18.85
CA ALA A 343 1.57 10.09 17.93
C ALA A 343 2.93 10.78 17.71
N PHE A 344 3.46 10.62 16.51
CA PHE A 344 4.73 11.19 16.10
C PHE A 344 4.62 12.72 16.15
N LEU A 345 5.26 13.32 17.17
CA LEU A 345 5.53 14.74 17.30
C LEU A 345 7.06 14.89 17.21
N PRO A 346 7.62 15.13 16.01
CA PRO A 346 9.06 15.33 15.90
C PRO A 346 9.46 16.63 16.59
N ASP A 347 10.69 16.68 17.09
CA ASP A 347 11.33 17.92 17.53
C ASP A 347 11.31 18.92 16.37
N GLY A 348 10.47 19.96 16.51
CA GLY A 348 10.04 20.85 15.42
C GLY A 348 11.18 21.60 14.75
N ASP A 349 12.25 21.85 15.50
CA ASP A 349 13.41 22.64 15.05
C ASP A 349 14.47 21.80 14.33
N SER A 350 14.35 20.47 14.37
CA SER A 350 15.31 19.58 13.70
C SER A 350 15.13 19.59 12.17
N PRO A 351 16.21 19.36 11.38
CA PRO A 351 16.12 19.12 9.93
C PRO A 351 15.01 18.13 9.52
N PHE A 352 14.84 17.08 10.32
CA PHE A 352 13.83 16.05 10.13
C PHE A 352 12.42 16.55 10.48
N GLY A 353 12.26 17.29 11.60
CA GLY A 353 11.02 17.94 12.00
C GLY A 353 10.50 18.92 10.96
N HIS A 354 11.38 19.76 10.40
CA HIS A 354 11.05 20.65 9.29
C HIS A 354 10.56 19.90 8.04
N ALA A 355 11.20 18.77 7.69
CA ALA A 355 10.77 17.95 6.55
C ALA A 355 9.37 17.36 6.78
N VAL A 356 9.09 16.89 8.01
CA VAL A 356 7.77 16.40 8.40
C VAL A 356 6.73 17.50 8.31
N ALA A 357 6.99 18.68 8.88
CA ALA A 357 6.05 19.79 8.88
C ALA A 357 5.64 20.17 7.45
N ARG A 358 6.64 20.28 6.54
CA ARG A 358 6.38 20.52 5.11
C ARG A 358 5.52 19.45 4.46
N LEU A 359 5.75 18.16 4.77
CA LEU A 359 4.91 17.08 4.25
C LEU A 359 3.49 17.13 4.83
N VAL A 360 3.34 17.45 6.12
CA VAL A 360 2.02 17.60 6.75
C VAL A 360 1.23 18.69 6.04
N ASP A 361 1.84 19.85 5.81
CA ASP A 361 1.19 20.95 5.10
C ASP A 361 0.85 20.61 3.65
N PHE A 362 1.75 19.90 2.96
CA PHE A 362 1.49 19.41 1.59
C PHE A 362 0.31 18.43 1.53
N TYR A 363 0.23 17.46 2.44
CA TYR A 363 -0.84 16.46 2.44
C TYR A 363 -2.14 16.93 3.08
N ARG A 364 -2.12 18.02 3.85
CA ARG A 364 -3.29 18.57 4.54
C ARG A 364 -4.55 18.66 3.67
N PRO A 365 -4.56 19.34 2.50
CA PRO A 365 -5.77 19.45 1.68
C PRO A 365 -6.26 18.08 1.17
N HIS A 366 -5.34 17.17 0.87
CA HIS A 366 -5.65 15.81 0.42
C HIS A 366 -6.28 14.98 1.55
N MET A 367 -5.77 15.12 2.76
CA MET A 367 -6.31 14.43 3.93
C MET A 367 -7.67 14.97 4.36
N GLN A 368 -7.86 16.29 4.32
CA GLN A 368 -9.15 16.92 4.58
C GLN A 368 -10.23 16.44 3.60
N ARG A 369 -9.86 16.21 2.34
CA ARG A 369 -10.77 15.61 1.36
C ARG A 369 -11.16 14.16 1.70
N LEU A 370 -10.20 13.34 2.14
CA LEU A 370 -10.50 11.99 2.63
C LEU A 370 -11.41 12.00 3.87
N PHE A 371 -11.20 12.96 4.78
CA PHE A 371 -12.06 13.14 5.95
C PHE A 371 -13.50 13.47 5.54
N ALA A 372 -13.67 14.40 4.60
CA ALA A 372 -14.99 14.75 4.08
C ALA A 372 -15.67 13.54 3.40
N TRP A 373 -14.93 12.72 2.65
CA TRP A 373 -15.47 11.49 2.08
C TRP A 373 -15.87 10.46 3.13
N ALA A 374 -15.09 10.31 4.19
CA ALA A 374 -15.46 9.45 5.31
C ALA A 374 -16.72 9.95 6.03
N ASP A 375 -16.84 11.27 6.22
CA ASP A 375 -18.02 11.88 6.84
C ASP A 375 -19.28 11.72 5.97
N GLN A 376 -19.11 11.62 4.65
CA GLN A 376 -20.16 11.29 3.68
C GLN A 376 -20.43 9.79 3.56
N GLY A 377 -19.67 8.95 4.27
CA GLY A 377 -19.76 7.50 4.20
C GLY A 377 -19.21 6.88 2.92
N LEU A 378 -18.47 7.63 2.08
CA LEU A 378 -17.88 7.12 0.83
C LEU A 378 -16.71 6.15 1.07
N ILE A 379 -15.98 6.33 2.17
CA ILE A 379 -14.89 5.45 2.60
C ILE A 379 -14.99 5.22 4.11
N ALA A 380 -14.32 4.18 4.62
CA ALA A 380 -14.18 3.98 6.06
C ALA A 380 -13.45 5.18 6.70
N PRO A 381 -13.77 5.56 7.96
CA PRO A 381 -13.13 6.69 8.61
C PRO A 381 -11.63 6.46 8.82
N PRO A 382 -10.75 7.40 8.43
CA PRO A 382 -9.35 7.34 8.79
C PRO A 382 -9.14 7.34 10.31
N PRO A 383 -8.01 6.79 10.80
CA PRO A 383 -7.68 6.81 12.22
C PRO A 383 -7.75 8.21 12.84
N ALA A 384 -8.25 8.33 14.08
CA ALA A 384 -8.42 9.61 14.77
C ALA A 384 -7.12 10.43 14.88
N ALA A 385 -5.98 9.75 14.99
CA ALA A 385 -4.65 10.37 15.00
C ALA A 385 -4.35 11.14 13.70
N TRP A 386 -4.89 10.70 12.55
CA TRP A 386 -4.70 11.41 11.28
C TRP A 386 -5.49 12.71 11.29
N ARG A 387 -6.76 12.70 11.72
CA ARG A 387 -7.55 13.94 11.87
C ARG A 387 -6.83 14.92 12.80
N SER A 388 -6.35 14.44 13.94
CA SER A 388 -5.59 15.29 14.89
C SER A 388 -4.34 15.94 14.27
N ARG A 389 -3.70 15.29 13.29
CA ARG A 389 -2.51 15.80 12.60
C ARG A 389 -2.83 16.78 11.47
N TYR A 390 -3.83 16.48 10.66
CA TYR A 390 -4.11 17.22 9.42
C TYR A 390 -5.28 18.22 9.54
N ASP A 391 -6.11 18.12 10.57
CA ASP A 391 -7.29 18.99 10.78
C ASP A 391 -6.99 20.24 11.61
N VAL A 392 -5.76 20.39 12.12
CA VAL A 392 -5.33 21.60 12.82
C VAL A 392 -5.39 22.76 11.83
N LEU A 393 -6.41 23.63 11.93
CA LEU A 393 -6.39 24.95 11.30
C LEU A 393 -5.03 25.58 11.63
N ALA A 394 -4.37 26.17 10.64
CA ALA A 394 -3.12 26.92 10.79
C ALA A 394 -3.33 28.12 11.74
N THR A 395 -3.58 27.85 13.01
CA THR A 395 -3.44 28.78 14.11
C THR A 395 -1.96 28.75 14.41
N GLY A 396 -1.23 29.66 13.79
CA GLY A 396 0.23 29.74 13.82
C GLY A 396 0.78 29.90 15.24
N ARG A 397 0.87 28.80 15.97
CA ARG A 397 1.61 28.66 17.23
C ARG A 397 1.75 27.18 17.56
N TRP A 398 2.81 26.57 17.04
CA TRP A 398 3.46 25.47 17.74
C TRP A 398 4.04 26.09 19.02
N ARG A 399 3.65 25.60 20.20
CA ARG A 399 4.29 25.92 21.47
C ARG A 399 5.15 24.75 21.90
#